data_AF-A0A6P7G6K6-F1
#
_entry.id   AF-A0A6P7G6K6-F1
#
_cell.length_a   1.000
_cell.length_b   1.000
_cell.length_c   1.000
_cell.angle_alpha   90.00
_cell.angle_beta   90.00
_cell.angle_gamma   90.00
#
_symmetry.space_group_name_H-M   'P 1'
#
loop_
_entity.id
_entity.type
_entity.pdbx_description
1 polymer ?
#
loop_
_entity_poly.entity_id
_entity_poly.type
_entity_poly.pdbx_seq_one_letter_code
_entity_poly.pdbx_strand_id
1 'polypeptide(L)'
;MSSSSDESKSTPEEKEKADQHKYYKSVFRKFDKDKSGGVELSELAETLELDDEIPRHISERIFKAADRNRNNVLDFEEFRNMVRNASYKEVFSRYINLYIQYVLPKRKHHLVYSEPDALYEEKYTCWPPPIALIIISAIELTLFIINEEPAESNNYGENYPIGKMLIYDPYKREEAWRFLTYMFVHIGYTHLIVNLVVQLFLGFPLEMVHKWRVLTVYFAGVLAGSLGTSVTDPRTYLAGASAGVYALITGHIGTIYMNWNEMDFPLIQLGVFLLITCIDIGTSLYNKFYLELNDNIGYVAHASGAVAGLLVGIWNLKNFVPSRRETYIWWGAVTVYIIFMGILICINIFWTEHFLTGANT
;
A
#
# COMPACT_ATOMS: atom_id res chain seq x y z
N MET A 1 54.50 10.83 -0.53
CA MET A 1 53.66 9.90 0.26
C MET A 1 52.50 10.73 0.78
N SER A 2 51.23 10.48 0.50
CA SER A 2 50.51 9.29 0.06
C SER A 2 49.36 9.72 -0.85
N SER A 3 49.08 8.90 -1.87
CA SER A 3 47.88 8.95 -2.69
C SER A 3 46.62 8.72 -1.86
N SER A 4 45.57 9.50 -2.08
CA SER A 4 44.21 9.11 -1.71
C SER A 4 43.39 9.01 -3.00
N SER A 5 42.95 7.79 -3.26
CA SER A 5 42.12 7.28 -4.34
C SER A 5 40.95 8.18 -4.73
N ASP A 6 40.86 8.47 -6.03
CA ASP A 6 39.68 8.94 -6.74
C ASP A 6 38.47 8.02 -6.48
N GLU A 7 37.52 8.47 -5.67
CA GLU A 7 36.14 8.01 -5.79
C GLU A 7 35.55 8.69 -7.04
N SER A 8 35.46 7.93 -8.14
CA SER A 8 34.77 8.38 -9.35
C SER A 8 33.29 8.61 -9.02
N LYS A 9 32.91 9.88 -8.85
CA LYS A 9 31.51 10.29 -8.74
C LYS A 9 30.82 9.99 -10.06
N SER A 10 30.02 8.93 -10.08
CA SER A 10 29.19 8.60 -11.25
C SER A 10 28.28 9.78 -11.60
N THR A 11 28.29 10.11 -12.87
CA THR A 11 27.56 11.26 -13.42
C THR A 11 26.04 11.05 -13.29
N PRO A 12 25.23 12.13 -13.26
CA PRO A 12 23.78 12.03 -13.24
C PRO A 12 23.21 11.13 -14.35
N GLU A 13 23.83 11.14 -15.54
CA GLU A 13 23.45 10.28 -16.66
C GLU A 13 23.78 8.79 -16.42
N GLU A 14 24.87 8.48 -15.74
CA GLU A 14 25.23 7.10 -15.38
C GLU A 14 24.30 6.54 -14.30
N LYS A 15 23.87 7.39 -13.36
CA LYS A 15 22.85 7.02 -12.37
C LYS A 15 21.49 6.77 -13.03
N GLU A 16 21.07 7.64 -13.94
CA GLU A 16 19.82 7.47 -14.68
C GLU A 16 19.81 6.17 -15.50
N LYS A 17 20.91 5.85 -16.20
CA LYS A 17 21.05 4.59 -16.94
C LYS A 17 21.04 3.36 -16.03
N ALA A 18 21.66 3.44 -14.86
CA ALA A 18 21.67 2.36 -13.88
C ALA A 18 20.28 2.09 -13.29
N ASP A 19 19.51 3.15 -13.01
CA ASP A 19 18.14 3.05 -12.48
C ASP A 19 17.17 2.47 -13.52
N GLN A 20 17.31 2.88 -14.79
CA GLN A 20 16.55 2.29 -15.90
C GLN A 20 16.87 0.80 -16.06
N HIS A 21 18.14 0.40 -16.00
CA HIS A 21 18.54 -1.00 -16.12
C HIS A 21 17.92 -1.86 -15.01
N LYS A 22 17.91 -1.37 -13.75
CA LYS A 22 17.27 -2.07 -12.63
C LYS A 22 15.77 -2.23 -12.82
N TYR A 23 15.09 -1.20 -13.32
CA TYR A 23 13.65 -1.25 -13.61
C TYR A 23 13.32 -2.37 -14.62
N TYR A 24 13.99 -2.39 -15.78
CA TYR A 24 13.72 -3.43 -16.78
C TYR A 24 13.98 -4.84 -16.24
N LYS A 25 14.97 -5.00 -15.36
CA LYS A 25 15.32 -6.29 -14.76
C LYS A 25 14.26 -6.77 -13.76
N SER A 26 13.60 -5.84 -13.06
CA SER A 26 12.46 -6.19 -12.20
C SER A 26 11.22 -6.59 -13.01
N VAL A 27 11.01 -6.01 -14.19
CA VAL A 27 9.88 -6.37 -15.07
C VAL A 27 10.15 -7.72 -15.71
N PHE A 28 11.36 -7.95 -16.22
CA PHE A 28 11.78 -9.23 -16.81
C PHE A 28 11.48 -10.42 -15.89
N ARG A 29 11.83 -10.31 -14.61
CA ARG A 29 11.58 -11.36 -13.59
C ARG A 29 10.11 -11.65 -13.31
N LYS A 30 9.19 -10.76 -13.68
CA LYS A 30 7.75 -11.01 -13.55
C LYS A 30 7.23 -11.87 -14.70
N PHE A 31 7.91 -11.82 -15.83
CA PHE A 31 7.59 -12.61 -17.02
C PHE A 31 8.31 -13.97 -16.98
N ASP A 32 9.53 -14.02 -16.45
CA ASP A 32 10.29 -15.26 -16.21
C ASP A 32 9.79 -15.95 -14.93
N LYS A 33 8.68 -16.69 -15.04
CA LYS A 33 7.98 -17.32 -13.90
C LYS A 33 8.77 -18.51 -13.38
N ASP A 34 9.41 -19.26 -14.28
CA ASP A 34 10.20 -20.43 -13.94
C ASP A 34 11.64 -20.10 -13.49
N LYS A 35 12.05 -18.82 -13.61
CA LYS A 35 13.39 -18.30 -13.24
C LYS A 35 14.50 -18.93 -14.08
N SER A 36 14.20 -19.35 -15.29
CA SER A 36 15.15 -19.88 -16.26
C SER A 36 16.19 -18.84 -16.72
N GLY A 37 15.93 -17.56 -16.46
CA GLY A 37 16.75 -16.45 -16.97
C GLY A 37 16.36 -16.05 -18.39
N GLY A 38 15.22 -16.53 -18.87
CA GLY A 38 14.60 -16.25 -20.17
C GLY A 38 13.09 -16.13 -20.01
N VAL A 39 12.41 -15.52 -20.98
CA VAL A 39 10.94 -15.49 -21.02
C VAL A 39 10.46 -16.29 -22.21
N GLU A 40 9.70 -17.35 -21.96
CA GLU A 40 9.08 -18.16 -23.02
C GLU A 40 7.79 -17.53 -23.55
N LEU A 41 7.37 -17.94 -24.76
CA LEU A 41 6.12 -17.45 -25.37
C LEU A 41 4.90 -17.78 -24.51
N SER A 42 4.89 -18.94 -23.86
CA SER A 42 3.86 -19.37 -22.91
C SER A 42 3.75 -18.38 -21.75
N GLU A 43 4.87 -17.99 -21.15
CA GLU A 43 4.89 -17.07 -20.02
C GLU A 43 4.52 -15.64 -20.42
N LEU A 44 4.99 -15.18 -21.58
CA LEU A 44 4.61 -13.89 -22.16
C LEU A 44 3.11 -13.86 -22.47
N ALA A 45 2.61 -14.88 -23.16
CA ALA A 45 1.20 -14.99 -23.54
C ALA A 45 0.31 -15.07 -22.30
N GLU A 46 0.60 -15.94 -21.35
CA GLU A 46 -0.18 -16.07 -20.12
C GLU A 46 -0.22 -14.76 -19.32
N THR A 47 0.86 -13.98 -19.32
CA THR A 47 0.90 -12.70 -18.60
C THR A 47 0.14 -11.58 -19.34
N LEU A 48 0.11 -11.61 -20.66
CA LEU A 48 -0.59 -10.60 -21.50
C LEU A 48 -2.06 -10.98 -21.79
N GLU A 49 -2.41 -12.26 -21.69
CA GLU A 49 -3.76 -12.80 -21.96
C GLU A 49 -4.69 -12.73 -20.73
N LEU A 50 -4.18 -12.31 -19.56
CA LEU A 50 -5.00 -12.11 -18.35
C LEU A 50 -6.13 -11.07 -18.50
N ASP A 51 -6.20 -10.34 -19.62
CA ASP A 51 -7.10 -9.20 -19.85
C ASP A 51 -8.10 -9.40 -21.01
N ASP A 52 -8.22 -10.59 -21.61
CA ASP A 52 -9.14 -10.95 -22.74
C ASP A 52 -9.12 -10.03 -23.99
N GLU A 53 -8.39 -8.91 -23.98
CA GLU A 53 -8.29 -7.90 -25.04
C GLU A 53 -7.07 -8.09 -25.95
N ILE A 54 -6.09 -8.91 -25.55
CA ILE A 54 -4.89 -9.21 -26.35
C ILE A 54 -4.98 -10.65 -26.84
N PRO A 55 -5.44 -10.88 -28.07
CA PRO A 55 -5.45 -12.21 -28.65
C PRO A 55 -4.05 -12.82 -28.68
N ARG A 56 -3.96 -14.13 -28.47
CA ARG A 56 -2.72 -14.91 -28.52
C ARG A 56 -1.83 -14.63 -29.73
N HIS A 57 -2.44 -14.41 -30.89
CA HIS A 57 -1.70 -14.09 -32.12
C HIS A 57 -0.94 -12.75 -32.06
N ILE A 58 -1.35 -11.81 -31.20
CA ILE A 58 -0.63 -10.56 -30.93
C ILE A 58 0.58 -10.83 -30.03
N SER A 59 0.40 -11.58 -28.95
CA SER A 59 1.51 -12.04 -28.08
C SER A 59 2.57 -12.81 -28.89
N GLU A 60 2.15 -13.69 -29.78
CA GLU A 60 3.03 -14.40 -30.71
C GLU A 60 3.78 -13.47 -31.68
N ARG A 61 3.13 -12.43 -32.20
CA ARG A 61 3.77 -11.45 -33.08
C ARG A 61 4.78 -10.58 -32.32
N ILE A 62 4.44 -10.16 -31.11
CA ILE A 62 5.34 -9.40 -30.23
C ILE A 62 6.57 -10.24 -29.91
N PHE A 63 6.34 -11.49 -29.49
CA PHE A 63 7.40 -12.45 -29.16
C PHE A 63 8.35 -12.67 -30.34
N LYS A 64 7.82 -13.03 -31.52
CA LYS A 64 8.63 -13.27 -32.73
C LYS A 64 9.38 -12.03 -33.21
N ALA A 65 8.87 -10.83 -32.93
CA ALA A 65 9.55 -9.59 -33.26
C ALA A 65 10.66 -9.22 -32.27
N ALA A 66 10.55 -9.69 -31.03
CA ALA A 66 11.50 -9.46 -29.95
C ALA A 66 12.64 -10.49 -29.94
N ASP A 67 12.34 -11.75 -30.24
CA ASP A 67 13.29 -12.86 -30.33
C ASP A 67 14.15 -12.74 -31.60
N ARG A 68 15.31 -12.08 -31.46
CA ARG A 68 16.19 -11.78 -32.60
C ARG A 68 17.07 -12.97 -32.94
N ASN A 69 17.52 -13.69 -31.91
CA ASN A 69 18.40 -14.83 -32.06
C ASN A 69 17.62 -16.13 -32.43
N ARG A 70 16.27 -16.10 -32.39
CA ARG A 70 15.35 -17.20 -32.74
C ARG A 70 15.54 -18.44 -31.88
N ASN A 71 15.89 -18.27 -30.62
CA ASN A 71 16.05 -19.35 -29.66
C ASN A 71 14.70 -19.74 -28.98
N ASN A 72 13.59 -19.07 -29.33
CA ASN A 72 12.27 -19.19 -28.69
C ASN A 72 12.25 -18.82 -27.20
N VAL A 73 13.20 -18.02 -26.73
CA VAL A 73 13.32 -17.58 -25.34
C VAL A 73 13.88 -16.15 -25.31
N LEU A 74 13.08 -15.18 -24.85
CA LEU A 74 13.57 -13.79 -24.78
C LEU A 74 14.57 -13.64 -23.64
N ASP A 75 15.80 -13.28 -23.99
CA ASP A 75 16.78 -12.89 -22.98
C ASP A 75 16.49 -11.48 -22.43
N PHE A 76 17.23 -11.08 -21.39
CA PHE A 76 17.02 -9.79 -20.74
C PHE A 76 17.15 -8.59 -21.69
N GLU A 77 18.08 -8.64 -22.65
CA GLU A 77 18.33 -7.52 -23.55
C GLU A 77 17.31 -7.49 -24.68
N GLU A 78 16.87 -8.64 -25.18
CA GLU A 78 15.75 -8.78 -26.12
C GLU A 78 14.44 -8.29 -25.49
N PHE A 79 14.14 -8.70 -24.27
CA PHE A 79 12.98 -8.24 -23.51
C PHE A 79 13.04 -6.73 -23.24
N ARG A 80 14.19 -6.21 -22.81
CA ARG A 80 14.37 -4.77 -22.59
C ARG A 80 14.14 -3.98 -23.88
N ASN A 81 14.68 -4.45 -24.99
CA ASN A 81 14.51 -3.81 -26.28
C ASN A 81 13.08 -3.90 -26.80
N MET A 82 12.36 -4.99 -26.49
CA MET A 82 10.92 -5.13 -26.75
C MET A 82 10.11 -4.10 -25.96
N VAL A 83 10.32 -3.97 -24.65
CA VAL A 83 9.59 -3.00 -23.81
C VAL A 83 9.92 -1.55 -24.17
N ARG A 84 11.14 -1.30 -24.69
CA ARG A 84 11.56 0.03 -25.20
C ARG A 84 11.09 0.31 -26.62
N ASN A 85 10.64 -0.71 -27.36
CA ASN A 85 10.19 -0.53 -28.72
C ASN A 85 8.91 0.31 -28.74
N ALA A 86 8.91 1.41 -29.49
CA ALA A 86 7.79 2.33 -29.57
C ALA A 86 6.47 1.64 -29.94
N SER A 87 6.51 0.58 -30.74
CA SER A 87 5.34 -0.20 -31.14
C SER A 87 4.72 -1.05 -30.02
N TYR A 88 5.45 -1.34 -28.94
CA TYR A 88 5.02 -2.22 -27.84
C TYR A 88 5.00 -1.52 -26.48
N LYS A 89 5.68 -0.37 -26.34
CA LYS A 89 5.65 0.52 -25.17
C LYS A 89 4.23 0.91 -24.79
N GLU A 90 3.35 1.10 -25.78
CA GLU A 90 1.94 1.45 -25.57
C GLU A 90 1.15 0.34 -24.85
N VAL A 91 1.41 -0.94 -25.13
CA VAL A 91 0.71 -2.07 -24.51
C VAL A 91 1.04 -2.19 -23.02
N PHE A 92 2.32 -2.12 -22.67
CA PHE A 92 2.78 -2.18 -21.28
C PHE A 92 2.43 -0.93 -20.48
N SER A 93 2.52 0.25 -21.12
CA SER A 93 2.05 1.49 -20.51
C SER A 93 0.54 1.48 -20.33
N ARG A 94 -0.22 0.87 -21.25
CA ARG A 94 -1.66 0.70 -21.14
C ARG A 94 -2.04 -0.16 -19.93
N TYR A 95 -1.39 -1.28 -19.65
CA TYR A 95 -1.73 -2.11 -18.48
C TYR A 95 -1.57 -1.36 -17.14
N ILE A 96 -0.43 -0.68 -16.95
CA ILE A 96 -0.21 0.16 -15.76
C ILE A 96 -1.19 1.34 -15.73
N ASN A 97 -1.47 1.94 -16.88
CA ASN A 97 -2.44 3.02 -17.00
C ASN A 97 -3.88 2.57 -16.74
N LEU A 98 -4.27 1.35 -17.09
CA LEU A 98 -5.60 0.80 -16.82
C LEU A 98 -5.81 0.64 -15.32
N TYR A 99 -4.83 0.03 -14.63
CA TYR A 99 -4.86 -0.10 -13.17
C TYR A 99 -4.88 1.28 -12.47
N ILE A 100 -4.02 2.20 -12.89
CA ILE A 100 -3.98 3.57 -12.36
C ILE A 100 -5.29 4.31 -12.65
N GLN A 101 -5.84 4.24 -13.87
CA GLN A 101 -7.09 4.92 -14.22
C GLN A 101 -8.30 4.34 -13.49
N TYR A 102 -8.29 3.04 -13.20
CA TYR A 102 -9.37 2.38 -12.49
C TYR A 102 -9.31 2.60 -10.97
N VAL A 103 -8.16 2.99 -10.42
CA VAL A 103 -8.00 3.21 -8.97
C VAL A 103 -7.85 4.69 -8.62
N LEU A 104 -7.46 5.55 -9.57
CA LEU A 104 -7.08 6.94 -9.32
C LEU A 104 -7.81 7.93 -10.25
N PRO A 105 -8.08 9.17 -9.80
CA PRO A 105 -8.71 10.19 -10.62
C PRO A 105 -7.86 10.63 -11.81
N LYS A 106 -8.50 10.87 -12.95
CA LYS A 106 -7.86 11.41 -14.15
C LYS A 106 -7.62 12.91 -13.97
N ARG A 107 -6.42 13.37 -14.31
CA ARG A 107 -6.09 14.81 -14.36
C ARG A 107 -6.73 15.43 -15.60
N LYS A 108 -7.83 16.19 -15.46
CA LYS A 108 -8.38 16.99 -16.57
C LYS A 108 -7.45 18.18 -16.84
N HIS A 109 -6.78 18.21 -17.99
CA HIS A 109 -6.14 19.42 -18.49
C HIS A 109 -7.22 20.42 -18.91
N HIS A 110 -7.19 21.63 -18.35
CA HIS A 110 -7.96 22.73 -18.92
C HIS A 110 -7.36 23.05 -20.30
N LEU A 111 -8.15 22.78 -21.34
CA LEU A 111 -7.88 23.10 -22.73
C LEU A 111 -7.76 24.62 -22.90
N VAL A 112 -6.54 25.14 -22.77
CA VAL A 112 -6.12 26.33 -23.52
C VAL A 112 -5.31 25.79 -24.69
N TYR A 113 -5.94 25.70 -25.85
CA TYR A 113 -5.27 25.32 -27.09
C TYR A 113 -4.34 26.45 -27.54
N SER A 114 -3.04 26.17 -27.52
CA SER A 114 -2.05 26.65 -28.49
C SER A 114 -1.01 25.54 -28.65
N GLU A 115 -0.74 25.13 -29.90
CA GLU A 115 0.19 24.06 -30.34
C GLU A 115 1.55 24.02 -29.61
N PRO A 116 2.39 22.95 -29.71
CA PRO A 116 2.18 21.52 -29.91
C PRO A 116 2.57 20.76 -28.62
N ASP A 117 1.97 21.14 -27.49
CA ASP A 117 2.32 20.57 -26.18
C ASP A 117 1.57 19.26 -25.85
N ALA A 118 0.78 18.72 -26.78
CA ALA A 118 0.20 17.37 -26.69
C ALA A 118 1.26 16.24 -26.67
N LEU A 119 2.54 16.57 -26.92
CA LEU A 119 3.68 15.66 -26.77
C LEU A 119 4.16 15.49 -25.30
N TYR A 120 3.58 16.22 -24.34
CA TYR A 120 3.97 16.15 -22.92
C TYR A 120 3.16 15.16 -22.07
N GLU A 121 2.11 14.53 -22.60
CA GLU A 121 1.26 13.59 -21.85
C GLU A 121 1.90 12.19 -21.61
N GLU A 122 3.17 12.01 -21.97
CA GLU A 122 3.86 10.71 -21.87
C GLU A 122 4.63 10.47 -20.57
N LYS A 123 4.22 11.08 -19.46
CA LYS A 123 4.90 10.87 -18.16
C LYS A 123 3.92 10.73 -17.00
N TYR A 124 3.24 9.58 -16.92
CA TYR A 124 3.12 8.90 -15.63
C TYR A 124 4.53 8.47 -15.23
N THR A 125 5.33 9.42 -14.73
CA THR A 125 6.60 9.07 -14.10
C THR A 125 6.25 8.26 -12.86
N CYS A 126 6.58 6.96 -12.85
CA CYS A 126 6.68 6.12 -11.66
C CYS A 126 7.79 6.62 -10.71
N TRP A 127 7.88 7.94 -10.58
CA TRP A 127 8.96 8.70 -10.00
C TRP A 127 8.34 9.86 -9.19
N PRO A 128 8.51 9.88 -7.86
CA PRO A 128 9.30 8.90 -7.09
C PRO A 128 8.63 7.51 -7.11
N PRO A 129 9.41 6.43 -7.22
CA PRO A 129 8.86 5.07 -7.12
C PRO A 129 8.21 4.90 -5.74
N PRO A 130 7.13 4.10 -5.63
CA PRO A 130 6.39 3.90 -4.39
C PRO A 130 7.18 2.99 -3.45
N ILE A 131 8.20 3.55 -2.82
CA ILE A 131 9.17 2.81 -2.00
C ILE A 131 8.67 2.70 -0.56
N ALA A 132 7.90 3.65 -0.05
CA ALA A 132 7.66 3.76 1.38
C ALA A 132 6.85 2.59 1.93
N LEU A 133 5.73 2.23 1.29
CA LEU A 133 4.94 1.07 1.70
C LEU A 133 5.64 -0.26 1.42
N ILE A 134 6.50 -0.30 0.39
CA ILE A 134 7.37 -1.47 0.14
C ILE A 134 8.37 -1.65 1.28
N ILE A 135 8.98 -0.56 1.78
CA ILE A 135 9.90 -0.61 2.93
C ILE A 135 9.16 -1.07 4.17
N ILE A 136 7.97 -0.52 4.45
CA ILE A 136 7.16 -0.93 5.61
C ILE A 136 6.84 -2.42 5.51
N SER A 137 6.36 -2.90 4.36
CA SER A 137 6.10 -4.33 4.11
C SER A 137 7.34 -5.22 4.24
N ALA A 138 8.50 -4.74 3.81
CA ALA A 138 9.75 -5.47 3.97
C ALA A 138 10.15 -5.57 5.45
N ILE A 139 9.93 -4.52 6.24
CA ILE A 139 10.17 -4.52 7.69
C ILE A 139 9.20 -5.48 8.39
N GLU A 140 7.90 -5.42 8.05
CA GLU A 140 6.87 -6.33 8.58
C GLU A 140 7.23 -7.81 8.32
N LEU A 141 7.57 -8.15 7.08
CA LEU A 141 7.99 -9.50 6.71
C LEU A 141 9.27 -9.92 7.43
N THR A 142 10.27 -9.04 7.48
CA THR A 142 11.55 -9.33 8.15
C THR A 142 11.35 -9.59 9.64
N LEU A 143 10.59 -8.73 10.31
CA LEU A 143 10.29 -8.88 11.73
C LEU A 143 9.40 -10.09 12.01
N PHE A 144 8.48 -10.44 11.10
CA PHE A 144 7.70 -11.66 11.23
C PHE A 144 8.58 -12.91 11.17
N ILE A 145 9.49 -13.01 10.19
CA ILE A 145 10.43 -14.14 10.05
C ILE A 145 11.37 -14.23 11.26
N ILE A 146 11.88 -13.10 11.76
CA ILE A 146 12.74 -13.08 12.96
C ILE A 146 11.97 -13.50 14.22
N ASN A 147 10.66 -13.21 14.27
CA ASN A 147 9.78 -13.55 15.39
C ASN A 147 9.06 -14.91 15.21
N GLU A 148 9.40 -15.70 14.18
CA GLU A 148 8.72 -16.95 13.82
C GLU A 148 9.12 -18.10 14.75
N GLU A 149 8.12 -18.75 15.35
CA GLU A 149 8.24 -19.91 16.24
C GLU A 149 8.27 -21.22 15.44
N PRO A 150 9.07 -22.24 15.79
CA PRO A 150 8.82 -23.62 15.35
C PRO A 150 7.46 -24.07 15.90
N ALA A 151 6.60 -24.58 15.03
CA ALA A 151 5.14 -24.77 15.18
C ALA A 151 4.59 -25.61 16.37
N GLU A 152 5.34 -25.85 17.46
CA GLU A 152 4.98 -26.79 18.53
C GLU A 152 4.81 -26.18 19.95
N SER A 153 5.08 -24.90 20.21
CA SER A 153 4.85 -24.33 21.55
C SER A 153 3.62 -23.42 21.63
N ASN A 154 2.58 -23.90 22.31
CA ASN A 154 1.39 -23.10 22.68
C ASN A 154 1.67 -21.98 23.72
N ASN A 155 2.93 -21.62 23.95
CA ASN A 155 3.33 -20.62 24.93
C ASN A 155 3.77 -19.35 24.21
N TYR A 156 2.78 -18.53 23.83
CA TYR A 156 3.03 -17.15 23.43
C TYR A 156 3.81 -16.45 24.55
N GLY A 157 5.11 -16.22 24.31
CA GLY A 157 5.85 -15.20 25.03
C GLY A 157 6.84 -15.64 26.10
N GLU A 158 7.57 -16.74 25.98
CA GLU A 158 8.81 -16.89 26.77
C GLU A 158 10.10 -16.57 25.97
N ASN A 159 10.11 -16.72 24.64
CA ASN A 159 11.35 -16.65 23.84
C ASN A 159 11.47 -15.50 22.82
N TYR A 160 10.58 -14.49 22.81
CA TYR A 160 10.58 -13.43 21.77
C TYR A 160 10.68 -12.00 22.31
N PRO A 161 11.89 -11.43 22.44
CA PRO A 161 12.08 -10.10 22.99
C PRO A 161 11.60 -8.97 22.05
N ILE A 162 11.74 -9.13 20.72
CA ILE A 162 11.42 -8.06 19.76
C ILE A 162 9.90 -7.90 19.61
N GLY A 163 9.15 -8.99 19.38
CA GLY A 163 7.69 -8.95 19.36
C GLY A 163 7.09 -8.33 20.63
N LYS A 164 7.59 -8.73 21.81
CA LYS A 164 7.20 -8.12 23.11
C LYS A 164 7.55 -6.65 23.24
N MET A 165 8.61 -6.17 22.59
CA MET A 165 9.00 -4.76 22.64
C MET A 165 8.12 -3.89 21.73
N LEU A 166 7.66 -4.44 20.60
CA LEU A 166 6.96 -3.68 19.56
C LEU A 166 5.44 -3.75 19.67
N ILE A 167 4.88 -4.83 20.22
CA ILE A 167 3.43 -5.01 20.40
C ILE A 167 2.82 -3.87 21.23
N TYR A 168 1.58 -3.51 20.94
CA TYR A 168 0.82 -2.65 21.83
C TYR A 168 0.45 -3.45 23.08
N ASP A 169 1.07 -3.08 24.21
CA ASP A 169 0.83 -3.65 25.52
C ASP A 169 -0.02 -2.66 26.33
N PRO A 170 -1.29 -3.00 26.66
CA PRO A 170 -2.19 -2.11 27.38
C PRO A 170 -1.71 -1.74 28.79
N TYR A 171 -0.77 -2.50 29.35
CA TYR A 171 -0.21 -2.26 30.67
C TYR A 171 1.06 -1.41 30.64
N LYS A 172 1.53 -1.01 29.45
CA LYS A 172 2.73 -0.19 29.24
C LYS A 172 2.45 1.05 28.37
N ARG A 173 1.35 1.76 28.64
CA ARG A 173 0.91 2.91 27.83
C ARG A 173 1.86 4.10 27.90
N GLU A 174 2.69 4.19 28.93
CA GLU A 174 3.79 5.14 29.04
C GLU A 174 4.87 4.93 27.97
N GLU A 175 4.98 3.73 27.42
CA GLU A 175 5.86 3.40 26.30
C GLU A 175 5.22 3.84 24.96
N ALA A 176 5.14 5.15 24.73
CA ALA A 176 4.37 5.76 23.65
C ALA A 176 4.65 5.21 22.22
N TRP A 177 5.84 4.67 21.97
CA TRP A 177 6.17 4.06 20.67
C TRP A 177 5.28 2.85 20.36
N ARG A 178 4.77 2.15 21.38
CA ARG A 178 3.89 0.98 21.23
C ARG A 178 2.58 1.28 20.52
N PHE A 179 2.11 2.54 20.56
CA PHE A 179 0.95 2.99 19.80
C PHE A 179 1.21 3.02 18.28
N LEU A 180 2.47 2.95 17.85
CA LEU A 180 2.86 2.93 16.44
C LEU A 180 3.49 1.59 16.05
N THR A 181 4.42 1.08 16.84
CA THR A 181 5.26 -0.07 16.48
C THR A 181 4.52 -1.39 16.38
N TYR A 182 3.31 -1.47 16.94
CA TYR A 182 2.49 -2.67 16.89
C TYR A 182 2.14 -3.09 15.45
N MET A 183 2.17 -2.14 14.51
CA MET A 183 1.94 -2.41 13.08
C MET A 183 2.95 -3.42 12.50
N PHE A 184 4.11 -3.59 13.13
CA PHE A 184 5.15 -4.51 12.69
C PHE A 184 5.02 -5.93 13.25
N VAL A 185 4.14 -6.14 14.23
CA VAL A 185 3.94 -7.46 14.86
C VAL A 185 2.74 -8.14 14.22
N HIS A 186 2.88 -9.36 13.73
CA HIS A 186 1.79 -10.10 13.12
C HIS A 186 1.66 -11.50 13.75
N ILE A 187 0.42 -11.96 13.94
CA ILE A 187 0.09 -13.28 14.48
C ILE A 187 -0.41 -14.16 13.33
N GLY A 188 0.45 -15.07 12.86
CA GLY A 188 0.13 -16.04 11.80
C GLY A 188 0.36 -15.55 10.35
N TYR A 189 0.68 -16.49 9.46
CA TYR A 189 1.00 -16.21 8.06
C TYR A 189 -0.18 -15.61 7.30
N THR A 190 -1.38 -16.13 7.48
CA THR A 190 -2.57 -15.64 6.78
C THR A 190 -2.82 -14.17 7.08
N HIS A 191 -2.70 -13.77 8.36
CA HIS A 191 -2.88 -12.38 8.78
C HIS A 191 -1.81 -11.47 8.15
N LEU A 192 -0.53 -11.88 8.15
CA LEU A 192 0.53 -11.11 7.49
C LEU A 192 0.30 -11.00 5.98
N ILE A 193 0.07 -12.12 5.29
CA ILE A 193 -0.03 -12.16 3.82
C ILE A 193 -1.18 -11.29 3.34
N VAL A 194 -2.35 -11.37 3.98
CA VAL A 194 -3.50 -10.53 3.61
C VAL A 194 -3.19 -9.05 3.83
N ASN A 195 -2.57 -8.69 4.96
CA ASN A 195 -2.16 -7.29 5.19
C ASN A 195 -1.19 -6.81 4.11
N LEU A 196 -0.14 -7.58 3.79
CA LEU A 196 0.84 -7.21 2.77
C LEU A 196 0.22 -7.06 1.37
N VAL A 197 -0.64 -8.00 0.98
CA VAL A 197 -1.31 -7.97 -0.33
C VAL A 197 -2.19 -6.73 -0.45
N VAL A 198 -3.07 -6.48 0.53
CA VAL A 198 -3.98 -5.33 0.48
C VAL A 198 -3.22 -4.01 0.62
N GLN A 199 -2.23 -3.94 1.52
CA GLN A 199 -1.37 -2.76 1.71
C GLN A 199 -0.64 -2.38 0.42
N LEU A 200 0.00 -3.33 -0.25
CA LEU A 200 0.76 -3.05 -1.47
C LEU A 200 -0.15 -2.81 -2.67
N PHE A 201 -1.23 -3.58 -2.80
CA PHE A 201 -2.20 -3.40 -3.87
C PHE A 201 -2.81 -1.99 -3.80
N LEU A 202 -3.38 -1.60 -2.67
CA LEU A 202 -4.03 -0.29 -2.52
C LEU A 202 -3.05 0.86 -2.36
N GLY A 203 -1.92 0.61 -1.70
CA GLY A 203 -0.93 1.61 -1.38
C GLY A 203 -0.11 2.07 -2.57
N PHE A 204 0.25 1.16 -3.48
CA PHE A 204 1.12 1.47 -4.62
C PHE A 204 0.54 2.55 -5.55
N PRO A 205 -0.73 2.48 -6.02
CA PRO A 205 -1.36 3.57 -6.78
C PRO A 205 -1.40 4.88 -6.00
N LEU A 206 -1.84 4.84 -4.73
CA LEU A 206 -1.92 6.04 -3.92
C LEU A 206 -0.55 6.70 -3.80
N GLU A 207 0.52 5.94 -3.57
CA GLU A 207 1.85 6.49 -3.35
C GLU A 207 2.42 7.08 -4.63
N MET A 208 2.14 6.50 -5.80
CA MET A 208 2.52 7.09 -7.09
C MET A 208 1.88 8.46 -7.33
N VAL A 209 0.61 8.63 -6.95
CA VAL A 209 -0.13 9.88 -7.17
C VAL A 209 0.12 10.90 -6.06
N HIS A 210 0.01 10.47 -4.81
CA HIS A 210 -0.01 11.32 -3.63
C HIS A 210 1.35 11.40 -2.92
N LYS A 211 2.32 10.57 -3.30
CA LYS A 211 3.69 10.55 -2.75
C LYS A 211 3.65 10.31 -1.23
N TRP A 212 4.46 11.03 -0.47
CA TRP A 212 4.56 10.94 0.99
C TRP A 212 3.24 11.16 1.74
N ARG A 213 2.22 11.79 1.12
CA ARG A 213 0.89 12.01 1.72
C ARG A 213 0.18 10.70 2.08
N VAL A 214 0.53 9.61 1.42
CA VAL A 214 -0.03 8.28 1.75
C VAL A 214 0.47 7.79 3.11
N LEU A 215 1.72 8.09 3.46
CA LEU A 215 2.27 7.70 4.75
C LEU A 215 1.55 8.38 5.90
N THR A 216 1.14 9.63 5.74
CA THR A 216 0.38 10.31 6.80
C THR A 216 -1.00 9.71 6.99
N VAL A 217 -1.65 9.22 5.91
CA VAL A 217 -2.92 8.48 6.00
C VAL A 217 -2.69 7.16 6.73
N TYR A 218 -1.68 6.40 6.32
CA TYR A 218 -1.33 5.11 6.92
C TYR A 218 -1.02 5.22 8.41
N PHE A 219 -0.09 6.11 8.80
CA PHE A 219 0.28 6.30 10.20
C PHE A 219 -0.83 6.94 11.04
N ALA A 220 -1.65 7.83 10.48
CA ALA A 220 -2.86 8.31 11.17
C ALA A 220 -3.81 7.16 11.50
N GLY A 221 -3.96 6.22 10.56
CA GLY A 221 -4.72 4.99 10.76
C GLY A 221 -4.18 4.13 11.91
N VAL A 222 -2.89 3.85 11.89
CA VAL A 222 -2.20 3.06 12.93
C VAL A 222 -2.35 3.71 14.31
N LEU A 223 -2.08 5.02 14.42
CA LEU A 223 -2.21 5.73 15.69
C LEU A 223 -3.66 5.78 16.19
N ALA A 224 -4.62 6.04 15.31
CA ALA A 224 -6.04 6.02 15.66
C ALA A 224 -6.50 4.61 16.07
N GLY A 225 -5.97 3.57 15.42
CA GLY A 225 -6.27 2.18 15.71
C GLY A 225 -5.88 1.77 17.13
N SER A 226 -4.64 2.06 17.53
CA SER A 226 -4.15 1.77 18.88
C SER A 226 -4.81 2.66 19.94
N LEU A 227 -4.94 3.97 19.69
CA LEU A 227 -5.58 4.90 20.62
C LEU A 227 -7.07 4.57 20.83
N GLY A 228 -7.79 4.27 19.75
CA GLY A 228 -9.20 3.87 19.81
C GLY A 228 -9.38 2.57 20.60
N THR A 229 -8.58 1.55 20.28
CA THR A 229 -8.60 0.26 21.01
C THR A 229 -8.26 0.46 22.48
N SER A 230 -7.23 1.24 22.80
CA SER A 230 -6.84 1.58 24.17
C SER A 230 -8.00 2.15 24.98
N VAL A 231 -8.80 3.04 24.40
CA VAL A 231 -9.93 3.68 25.09
C VAL A 231 -11.12 2.73 25.23
N THR A 232 -11.49 1.99 24.18
CA THR A 232 -12.71 1.18 24.20
C THR A 232 -12.53 -0.19 24.83
N ASP A 233 -11.33 -0.76 24.69
CA ASP A 233 -10.97 -2.10 25.14
C ASP A 233 -9.58 -2.06 25.80
N PRO A 234 -9.48 -1.47 27.01
CA PRO A 234 -8.22 -1.09 27.64
C PRO A 234 -7.32 -2.26 28.07
N ARG A 235 -7.70 -3.50 27.77
CA ARG A 235 -7.01 -4.73 28.19
C ARG A 235 -6.55 -5.58 27.01
N THR A 236 -6.85 -5.16 25.80
CA THR A 236 -6.55 -5.89 24.58
C THR A 236 -5.17 -5.52 24.06
N TYR A 237 -4.33 -6.55 23.85
CA TYR A 237 -3.09 -6.41 23.11
C TYR A 237 -3.41 -6.21 21.63
N LEU A 238 -2.64 -5.36 20.96
CA LEU A 238 -2.82 -5.11 19.53
C LEU A 238 -1.54 -5.44 18.76
N ALA A 239 -1.71 -6.20 17.69
CA ALA A 239 -0.66 -6.59 16.75
C ALA A 239 -1.23 -6.56 15.33
N GLY A 240 -0.53 -5.90 14.41
CA GLY A 240 -0.82 -5.95 12.98
C GLY A 240 -0.98 -4.58 12.35
N ALA A 241 -0.61 -4.48 11.07
CA ALA A 241 -0.70 -3.25 10.27
C ALA A 241 -2.12 -2.90 9.79
N SER A 242 -3.13 -3.71 10.16
CA SER A 242 -4.47 -3.64 9.59
C SER A 242 -5.17 -2.30 9.78
N ALA A 243 -4.98 -1.59 10.89
CA ALA A 243 -5.54 -0.25 11.06
C ALA A 243 -5.01 0.74 10.01
N GLY A 244 -3.74 0.61 9.60
CA GLY A 244 -3.14 1.35 8.49
C GLY A 244 -3.72 0.93 7.14
N VAL A 245 -3.95 -0.36 6.93
CA VAL A 245 -4.60 -0.91 5.72
C VAL A 245 -6.03 -0.37 5.55
N TYR A 246 -6.82 -0.38 6.62
CA TYR A 246 -8.16 0.21 6.65
C TYR A 246 -8.13 1.71 6.41
N ALA A 247 -7.08 2.40 6.87
CA ALA A 247 -6.88 3.80 6.57
C ALA A 247 -6.58 4.05 5.08
N LEU A 248 -5.84 3.15 4.41
CA LEU A 248 -5.63 3.23 2.96
C LEU A 248 -6.93 2.98 2.18
N ILE A 249 -7.74 1.99 2.58
CA ILE A 249 -9.05 1.71 1.97
C ILE A 249 -9.95 2.95 2.05
N THR A 250 -10.10 3.52 3.23
CA THR A 250 -10.94 4.70 3.43
C THR A 250 -10.33 5.99 2.90
N GLY A 251 -9.00 6.07 2.81
CA GLY A 251 -8.29 7.11 2.08
C GLY A 251 -8.64 7.12 0.59
N HIS A 252 -8.75 5.94 -0.04
CA HIS A 252 -9.28 5.80 -1.41
C HIS A 252 -10.71 6.30 -1.52
N ILE A 253 -11.59 5.95 -0.56
CA ILE A 253 -12.97 6.46 -0.52
C ILE A 253 -12.97 8.00 -0.43
N GLY A 254 -12.09 8.58 0.38
CA GLY A 254 -11.89 10.03 0.46
C GLY A 254 -11.47 10.65 -0.88
N THR A 255 -10.53 10.01 -1.59
CA THR A 255 -10.11 10.42 -2.94
C THR A 255 -11.26 10.34 -3.95
N ILE A 256 -12.05 9.26 -3.92
CA ILE A 256 -13.24 9.09 -4.75
C ILE A 256 -14.25 10.20 -4.49
N TYR A 257 -14.52 10.48 -3.22
CA TYR A 257 -15.46 11.52 -2.84
C TYR A 257 -15.01 12.91 -3.30
N MET A 258 -13.73 13.25 -3.08
CA MET A 258 -13.19 14.58 -3.40
C MET A 258 -12.93 14.80 -4.89
N ASN A 259 -12.86 13.74 -5.69
CA ASN A 259 -12.58 13.81 -7.12
C ASN A 259 -13.64 13.04 -7.93
N TRP A 260 -14.89 13.04 -7.45
CA TRP A 260 -15.98 12.22 -8.00
C TRP A 260 -16.21 12.44 -9.50
N ASN A 261 -16.10 13.69 -9.97
CA ASN A 261 -16.37 14.05 -11.37
C ASN A 261 -15.16 13.79 -12.28
N GLU A 262 -14.02 13.44 -11.70
CA GLU A 262 -12.73 13.22 -12.35
C GLU A 262 -12.38 11.73 -12.43
N MET A 263 -13.15 10.87 -11.76
CA MET A 263 -12.97 9.42 -11.76
C MET A 263 -13.92 8.74 -12.75
N ASP A 264 -13.40 7.71 -13.42
CA ASP A 264 -14.24 6.80 -14.22
C ASP A 264 -14.83 5.73 -13.32
N PHE A 265 -16.14 5.53 -13.41
CA PHE A 265 -16.88 4.51 -12.64
C PHE A 265 -16.71 4.58 -11.11
N PRO A 266 -16.80 5.76 -10.45
CA PRO A 266 -16.57 5.91 -9.02
C PRO A 266 -17.50 5.03 -8.16
N LEU A 267 -18.72 4.76 -8.64
CA LEU A 267 -19.67 3.88 -7.97
C LEU A 267 -19.20 2.42 -7.90
N ILE A 268 -18.58 1.91 -8.97
CA ILE A 268 -18.09 0.52 -8.99
C ILE A 268 -16.89 0.39 -8.06
N GLN A 269 -15.96 1.35 -8.11
CA GLN A 269 -14.79 1.37 -7.23
C GLN A 269 -15.19 1.45 -5.76
N LEU A 270 -16.14 2.34 -5.43
CA LEU A 270 -16.70 2.43 -4.08
C LEU A 270 -17.36 1.12 -3.66
N GLY A 271 -18.12 0.49 -4.56
CA GLY A 271 -18.75 -0.81 -4.32
C GLY A 271 -17.73 -1.92 -3.99
N VAL A 272 -16.61 -1.98 -4.72
CA VAL A 272 -15.53 -2.96 -4.48
C VAL A 272 -14.90 -2.74 -3.10
N PHE A 273 -14.55 -1.50 -2.74
CA PHE A 273 -13.96 -1.22 -1.43
C PHE A 273 -14.92 -1.49 -0.27
N LEU A 274 -16.20 -1.14 -0.42
CA LEU A 274 -17.22 -1.45 0.58
C LEU A 274 -17.43 -2.97 0.71
N LEU A 275 -17.45 -3.71 -0.39
CA LEU A 275 -17.60 -5.17 -0.37
C LEU A 275 -16.45 -5.84 0.40
N ILE A 276 -15.19 -5.49 0.06
CA ILE A 276 -14.00 -6.02 0.72
C ILE A 276 -14.05 -5.71 2.23
N THR A 277 -14.35 -4.47 2.59
CA THR A 277 -14.44 -4.02 3.99
C THR A 277 -15.54 -4.75 4.76
N CYS A 278 -16.72 -4.93 4.14
CA CYS A 278 -17.84 -5.63 4.77
C CYS A 278 -17.53 -7.11 4.99
N ILE A 279 -16.86 -7.78 4.06
CA ILE A 279 -16.47 -9.19 4.21
C ILE A 279 -15.45 -9.34 5.35
N ASP A 280 -14.44 -8.47 5.41
CA ASP A 280 -13.39 -8.54 6.43
C ASP A 280 -13.94 -8.25 7.84
N ILE A 281 -14.70 -7.15 8.01
CA ILE A 281 -15.39 -6.84 9.27
C ILE A 281 -16.37 -7.96 9.64
N GLY A 282 -17.17 -8.44 8.69
CA GLY A 282 -18.14 -9.50 8.93
C GLY A 282 -17.48 -10.79 9.44
N THR A 283 -16.34 -11.17 8.86
CA THR A 283 -15.56 -12.33 9.29
C THR A 283 -14.99 -12.14 10.69
N SER A 284 -14.41 -10.96 10.98
CA SER A 284 -13.88 -10.63 12.32
C SER A 284 -14.98 -10.65 13.40
N LEU A 285 -16.15 -10.07 13.11
CA LEU A 285 -17.29 -10.09 14.04
C LEU A 285 -17.85 -11.51 14.24
N TYR A 286 -17.94 -12.30 13.18
CA TYR A 286 -18.40 -13.68 13.26
C TYR A 286 -17.46 -14.54 14.11
N ASN A 287 -16.14 -14.42 13.91
CA ASN A 287 -15.14 -15.13 14.72
C ASN A 287 -15.26 -14.76 16.20
N LYS A 288 -15.43 -13.47 16.52
CA LYS A 288 -15.53 -12.99 17.90
C LYS A 288 -16.84 -13.40 18.58
N PHE A 289 -17.99 -13.15 17.95
CA PHE A 289 -19.29 -13.27 18.60
C PHE A 289 -19.94 -14.64 18.46
N TYR A 290 -19.58 -15.41 17.42
CA TYR A 290 -20.21 -16.71 17.15
C TYR A 290 -19.26 -17.88 17.42
N LEU A 291 -17.99 -17.77 17.03
CA LEU A 291 -17.01 -18.83 17.27
C LEU A 291 -16.26 -18.68 18.60
N GLU A 292 -16.45 -17.56 19.31
CA GLU A 292 -15.73 -17.21 20.55
C GLU A 292 -14.19 -17.33 20.41
N LEU A 293 -13.69 -17.18 19.17
CA LEU A 293 -12.25 -17.15 18.91
C LEU A 293 -11.73 -15.78 19.35
N ASN A 294 -10.78 -15.79 20.28
CA ASN A 294 -10.03 -14.61 20.68
C ASN A 294 -8.99 -14.27 19.58
N ASP A 295 -9.47 -13.88 18.40
CA ASP A 295 -8.64 -13.19 17.44
C ASP A 295 -8.31 -11.84 18.08
N ASN A 296 -7.07 -11.66 18.55
CA ASN A 296 -6.53 -10.40 19.09
C ASN A 296 -6.46 -9.27 18.02
N ILE A 297 -7.31 -9.34 17.00
CA ILE A 297 -7.43 -8.41 15.89
C ILE A 297 -8.54 -7.43 16.27
N GLY A 298 -8.14 -6.24 16.72
CA GLY A 298 -9.07 -5.23 17.19
C GLY A 298 -9.97 -4.72 16.06
N TYR A 299 -11.23 -5.17 16.00
CA TYR A 299 -12.28 -4.55 15.18
C TYR A 299 -12.38 -3.03 15.43
N VAL A 300 -12.12 -2.59 16.68
CA VAL A 300 -12.03 -1.16 17.01
C VAL A 300 -10.81 -0.52 16.37
N ALA A 301 -9.68 -1.21 16.29
CA ALA A 301 -8.50 -0.73 15.60
C ALA A 301 -8.80 -0.49 14.11
N HIS A 302 -9.49 -1.45 13.47
CA HIS A 302 -9.92 -1.32 12.07
C HIS A 302 -10.87 -0.13 11.89
N ALA A 303 -11.90 -0.02 12.74
CA ALA A 303 -12.88 1.06 12.67
C ALA A 303 -12.25 2.44 12.92
N SER A 304 -11.40 2.57 13.92
CA SER A 304 -10.73 3.84 14.26
C SER A 304 -9.71 4.22 13.17
N GLY A 305 -8.98 3.24 12.64
CA GLY A 305 -8.10 3.42 11.50
C GLY A 305 -8.84 3.87 10.24
N ALA A 306 -10.01 3.28 9.96
CA ALA A 306 -10.90 3.66 8.86
C ALA A 306 -11.43 5.10 9.00
N VAL A 307 -11.85 5.51 10.20
CA VAL A 307 -12.29 6.89 10.45
C VAL A 307 -11.15 7.88 10.22
N ALA A 308 -9.96 7.59 10.76
CA ALA A 308 -8.78 8.43 10.56
C ALA A 308 -8.39 8.49 9.08
N GLY A 309 -8.37 7.34 8.39
CA GLY A 309 -8.02 7.27 6.97
C GLY A 309 -8.96 8.05 6.07
N LEU A 310 -10.27 8.00 6.31
CA LEU A 310 -11.24 8.80 5.58
C LEU A 310 -11.00 10.30 5.79
N LEU A 311 -10.90 10.72 7.05
CA LEU A 311 -10.74 12.14 7.40
C LEU A 311 -9.42 12.69 6.85
N VAL A 312 -8.30 12.01 7.10
CA VAL A 312 -6.99 12.40 6.56
C VAL A 312 -6.99 12.29 5.05
N GLY A 313 -7.62 11.29 4.46
CA GLY A 313 -7.79 11.15 3.02
C GLY A 313 -8.40 12.39 2.37
N ILE A 314 -9.52 12.87 2.92
CA ILE A 314 -10.26 14.04 2.42
C ILE A 314 -9.40 15.30 2.36
N TRP A 315 -8.58 15.57 3.38
CA TRP A 315 -7.85 16.84 3.45
C TRP A 315 -6.39 16.74 2.98
N ASN A 316 -5.75 15.60 3.15
CA ASN A 316 -4.33 15.43 2.89
C ASN A 316 -4.03 14.82 1.52
N LEU A 317 -4.92 14.03 0.91
CA LEU A 317 -4.71 13.54 -0.46
C LEU A 317 -5.01 14.65 -1.48
N LYS A 318 -4.59 14.42 -2.73
CA LYS A 318 -4.68 15.45 -3.78
C LYS A 318 -6.13 15.57 -4.25
N ASN A 319 -6.66 16.79 -4.17
CA ASN A 319 -7.83 17.21 -4.94
C ASN A 319 -7.35 17.93 -6.19
N PHE A 320 -7.71 17.42 -7.37
CA PHE A 320 -7.19 17.93 -8.64
C PHE A 320 -7.90 19.21 -9.10
N VAL A 321 -9.18 19.37 -8.77
CA VAL A 321 -10.01 20.52 -9.20
C VAL A 321 -10.84 21.01 -8.00
N PRO A 322 -10.22 21.70 -7.03
CA PRO A 322 -10.90 22.03 -5.78
C PRO A 322 -12.05 23.01 -5.96
N SER A 323 -13.24 22.63 -5.48
CA SER A 323 -14.41 23.50 -5.40
C SER A 323 -14.54 24.23 -4.06
N ARG A 324 -15.33 25.31 -4.01
CA ARG A 324 -15.63 26.02 -2.76
C ARG A 324 -16.31 25.11 -1.72
N ARG A 325 -17.16 24.17 -2.17
CA ARG A 325 -17.85 23.22 -1.29
C ARG A 325 -16.85 22.22 -0.69
N GLU A 326 -15.99 21.65 -1.54
CA GLU A 326 -14.90 20.76 -1.10
C GLU A 326 -13.95 21.44 -0.12
N THR A 327 -13.72 22.75 -0.25
CA THR A 327 -12.89 23.50 0.71
C THR A 327 -13.52 23.53 2.11
N TYR A 328 -14.84 23.66 2.22
CA TYR A 328 -15.50 23.57 3.53
C TYR A 328 -15.45 22.15 4.11
N ILE A 329 -15.61 21.13 3.26
CA ILE A 329 -15.51 19.73 3.67
C ILE A 329 -14.09 19.41 4.15
N TRP A 330 -13.08 19.94 3.46
CA TRP A 330 -11.68 19.87 3.85
C TRP A 330 -11.46 20.40 5.27
N TRP A 331 -11.93 21.61 5.58
CA TRP A 331 -11.81 22.20 6.92
C TRP A 331 -12.62 21.43 7.97
N GLY A 332 -13.80 20.94 7.61
CA GLY A 332 -14.61 20.07 8.45
C GLY A 332 -13.85 18.80 8.82
N ALA A 333 -13.24 18.12 7.84
CA ALA A 333 -12.49 16.89 8.06
C ALA A 333 -11.25 17.11 8.96
N VAL A 334 -10.49 18.19 8.75
CA VAL A 334 -9.37 18.57 9.63
C VAL A 334 -9.85 18.79 11.07
N THR A 335 -10.94 19.54 11.25
CA THR A 335 -11.49 19.86 12.57
C THR A 335 -11.95 18.61 13.30
N VAL A 336 -12.71 17.75 12.62
CA VAL A 336 -13.21 16.49 13.18
C VAL A 336 -12.04 15.57 13.54
N TYR A 337 -11.02 15.45 12.69
CA TYR A 337 -9.84 14.63 12.97
C TYR A 337 -9.07 15.11 14.21
N ILE A 338 -8.83 16.42 14.33
CA ILE A 338 -8.13 16.99 15.49
C ILE A 338 -8.92 16.74 16.78
N ILE A 339 -10.24 16.94 16.76
CA ILE A 339 -11.10 16.68 17.93
C ILE A 339 -11.07 15.19 18.28
N PHE A 340 -11.24 14.31 17.28
CA PHE A 340 -11.24 12.86 17.47
C PHE A 340 -9.93 12.38 18.11
N MET A 341 -8.78 12.71 17.52
CA MET A 341 -7.47 12.33 18.07
C MET A 341 -7.20 12.99 19.42
N GLY A 342 -7.58 14.26 19.58
CA GLY A 342 -7.44 15.00 20.84
C GLY A 342 -8.20 14.34 21.98
N ILE A 343 -9.44 13.90 21.76
CA ILE A 343 -10.22 13.17 22.77
C ILE A 343 -9.53 11.86 23.16
N LEU A 344 -9.11 11.05 22.18
CA LEU A 344 -8.48 9.75 22.46
C LEU A 344 -7.16 9.90 23.25
N ILE A 345 -6.36 10.92 22.90
CA ILE A 345 -5.11 11.25 23.60
C ILE A 345 -5.41 11.74 25.02
N CYS A 346 -6.37 12.66 25.18
CA CYS A 346 -6.76 13.18 26.49
C CYS A 346 -7.26 12.07 27.43
N ILE A 347 -8.06 11.12 26.94
CA ILE A 347 -8.52 9.98 27.76
C ILE A 347 -7.32 9.15 28.21
N ASN A 348 -6.38 8.85 27.30
CA ASN A 348 -5.17 8.09 27.62
C ASN A 348 -4.30 8.76 28.69
N ILE A 349 -4.22 10.09 28.70
CA ILE A 349 -3.39 10.86 29.62
C ILE A 349 -4.09 11.12 30.96
N PHE A 350 -5.35 11.56 30.93
CA PHE A 350 -6.02 12.14 32.11
C PHE A 350 -6.95 11.16 32.83
N TRP A 351 -7.49 10.14 32.16
CA TRP A 351 -8.43 9.19 32.77
C TRP A 351 -7.72 7.88 33.15
N THR A 352 -6.76 7.96 34.07
CA THR A 352 -5.95 6.79 34.47
C THR A 352 -6.76 5.67 35.14
N GLU A 353 -7.80 6.00 35.89
CA GLU A 353 -8.66 5.02 36.58
C GLU A 353 -9.35 4.04 35.62
N HIS A 354 -9.74 4.50 34.42
CA HIS A 354 -10.35 3.68 33.37
C HIS A 354 -9.51 2.44 33.02
N PHE A 355 -8.19 2.62 33.05
CA PHE A 355 -7.22 1.58 32.73
C PHE A 355 -6.85 0.70 33.93
N LEU A 356 -7.25 1.08 35.15
CA LEU A 356 -6.96 0.34 36.39
C LEU A 356 -8.13 -0.54 36.85
N THR A 357 -9.37 -0.16 36.54
CA THR A 357 -10.57 -0.93 36.89
C THR A 357 -10.60 -2.29 36.20
N GLY A 358 -10.30 -3.36 36.96
CA GLY A 358 -10.30 -4.75 36.52
C GLY A 358 -8.95 -5.46 36.58
N ALA A 359 -7.86 -4.78 36.96
CA ALA A 359 -6.52 -5.40 37.08
C ALA A 359 -6.35 -6.33 38.31
N ASN A 360 -7.37 -6.44 39.17
CA ASN A 360 -7.34 -7.20 40.43
C ASN A 360 -8.32 -8.40 40.46
N THR A 361 -8.79 -8.89 39.32
CA THR A 361 -9.59 -10.13 39.26
C THR A 361 -8.91 -11.16 38.38
#